data_AF-A0A7V2DHY7-F1
#
_entry.id   AF-A0A7V2DHY7-F1
#
_cell.length_a   1.000
_cell.length_b   1.000
_cell.length_c   1.000
_cell.angle_alpha   90.00
_cell.angle_beta   90.00
_cell.angle_gamma   90.00
#
_symmetry.space_group_name_H-M   'P 1'
#
loop_
_entity.id
_entity.type
_entity.pdbx_description
1 polymer ?
#
loop_
_entity_poly.entity_id
_entity_poly.type
_entity_poly.pdbx_seq_one_letter_code
_entity_poly.pdbx_strand_id
1 'polypeptide(L)'
;MKEEFMEALKKYGEKFGSERARAMQKMFDERKQKVMEDNEFVLQWLPVRKRDVTMETLLQKTYDELIVEMEKAIRAQGSQR
;
A
#
# COMPACT_ATOMS: atom_id res chain seq x y z
N MET A 1 -8.94 -4.57 -1.04
CA MET A 1 -7.57 -4.07 -1.25
C MET A 1 -7.17 -2.91 -0.34
N LYS A 2 -7.66 -1.68 -0.55
CA LYS A 2 -7.25 -0.54 0.30
C LYS A 2 -7.61 -0.74 1.77
N GLU A 3 -8.81 -1.24 2.05
CA GLU A 3 -9.25 -1.57 3.41
C GLU A 3 -8.37 -2.64 4.05
N GLU A 4 -8.09 -3.72 3.31
CA GLU A 4 -7.16 -4.78 3.74
C GLU A 4 -5.75 -4.26 4.02
N PHE A 5 -5.25 -3.33 3.20
CA PHE A 5 -3.97 -2.66 3.45
C PHE A 5 -4.01 -1.87 4.77
N MET A 6 -5.06 -1.10 5.02
CA MET A 6 -5.22 -0.35 6.28
C MET A 6 -5.30 -1.28 7.49
N GLU A 7 -6.00 -2.41 7.37
CA GLU A 7 -6.05 -3.43 8.42
C GLU A 7 -4.70 -4.09 8.66
N ALA A 8 -3.98 -4.47 7.60
CA ALA A 8 -2.64 -5.04 7.70
C ALA A 8 -1.65 -4.04 8.32
N LEU A 9 -1.72 -2.77 7.94
CA LEU A 9 -0.90 -1.70 8.48
C LEU A 9 -1.17 -1.47 9.97
N LYS A 10 -2.43 -1.52 10.39
CA LYS A 10 -2.81 -1.45 11.80
C LYS A 10 -2.23 -2.62 12.59
N LYS A 11 -2.46 -3.86 12.14
CA LYS A 11 -1.92 -5.09 12.78
C LYS A 11 -0.39 -5.06 12.84
N TYR A 12 0.25 -4.60 11.77
CA TYR A 12 1.70 -4.45 11.70
C TYR A 12 2.19 -3.40 12.71
N GLY A 13 1.53 -2.25 12.82
CA GLY A 13 1.85 -1.22 13.81
C GLY A 13 1.64 -1.66 15.25
N GLU A 14 0.58 -2.42 15.54
CA GLU A 14 0.33 -3.01 16.86
C GLU A 14 1.46 -3.97 17.27
N LYS A 15 2.04 -4.70 16.32
CA LYS A 15 3.07 -5.71 16.59
C LYS A 15 4.50 -5.15 16.59
N PHE A 16 4.77 -4.16 15.74
CA PHE A 16 6.13 -3.66 15.47
C PHE A 16 6.35 -2.19 15.86
N GLY A 17 5.31 -1.51 16.33
CA GLY A 17 5.34 -0.11 16.71
C GLY A 17 4.95 0.86 15.59
N SER A 18 4.56 2.07 16.00
CA SER A 18 4.06 3.11 15.10
C SER A 18 5.09 3.61 14.09
N GLU A 19 6.38 3.58 14.43
CA GLU A 19 7.46 4.00 13.52
C GLU A 19 7.56 3.09 12.30
N ARG A 20 7.50 1.77 12.51
CA ARG A 20 7.53 0.80 11.40
C ARG A 20 6.28 0.87 10.54
N ALA A 21 5.11 1.10 11.13
CA ALA A 21 3.90 1.36 10.36
C ALA A 21 4.01 2.65 9.53
N ARG A 22 4.57 3.73 10.08
CA ARG A 22 4.84 4.97 9.32
C ARG A 22 5.80 4.73 8.15
N ALA A 23 6.82 3.89 8.33
CA ALA A 23 7.72 3.52 7.24
C ALA A 23 6.98 2.77 6.12
N MET A 24 6.08 1.84 6.46
CA MET A 24 5.22 1.15 5.48
C MET A 24 4.29 2.11 4.73
N GLN A 25 3.66 3.05 5.46
CA GLN A 25 2.84 4.09 4.83
C GLN A 25 3.65 4.97 3.89
N LYS A 26 4.87 5.38 4.29
CA LYS A 26 5.76 6.17 3.45
C LYS A 26 6.14 5.42 2.17
N MET A 27 6.45 4.13 2.26
CA MET A 27 6.73 3.30 1.07
C MET A 27 5.51 3.21 0.15
N PHE A 28 4.29 3.10 0.71
CA PHE A 28 3.07 3.18 -0.09
C PHE A 28 2.95 4.52 -0.82
N ASP A 29 3.18 5.63 -0.12
CA ASP A 29 3.07 6.97 -0.70
C ASP A 29 4.08 7.20 -1.83
N GLU A 30 5.33 6.74 -1.66
CA GLU A 30 6.38 6.78 -2.69
C GLU A 30 6.01 5.92 -3.91
N ARG A 31 5.56 4.67 -3.69
CA ARG A 31 5.11 3.79 -4.79
C ARG A 31 3.88 4.37 -5.49
N LYS A 32 2.95 4.97 -4.75
CA LYS A 32 1.76 5.63 -5.30
C LYS A 32 2.17 6.80 -6.19
N GLN A 33 3.06 7.67 -5.72
CA GLN A 33 3.56 8.79 -6.51
C GLN A 33 4.16 8.30 -7.82
N LYS A 34 5.02 7.28 -7.77
CA LYS A 34 5.60 6.67 -8.96
C LYS A 34 4.54 6.12 -9.92
N VAL A 35 3.52 5.41 -9.42
CA VAL A 35 2.41 4.96 -10.26
C VAL A 35 1.68 6.14 -10.92
N MET A 36 1.51 7.27 -10.23
CA MET A 36 0.92 8.45 -10.85
C MET A 36 1.79 9.01 -11.96
N GLU A 37 3.10 9.16 -11.73
CA GLU A 37 4.07 9.67 -12.70
C GLU A 37 4.15 8.76 -13.93
N ASP A 38 4.28 7.44 -13.73
CA ASP A 38 4.35 6.44 -14.79
C ASP A 38 3.06 6.40 -15.64
N ASN A 39 1.93 6.85 -15.10
CA ASN A 39 0.62 6.84 -15.76
C ASN A 39 0.04 8.24 -16.01
N GLU A 40 0.84 9.30 -15.84
CA GLU A 40 0.38 10.70 -15.90
C GLU A 40 -0.38 10.96 -17.20
N PHE A 41 0.19 10.48 -18.33
CA PHE A 41 -0.40 10.63 -19.65
C PHE A 41 -1.78 9.98 -19.74
N VAL A 42 -2.01 8.80 -19.14
CA VAL A 42 -3.31 8.13 -19.18
C VAL A 42 -4.31 8.87 -18.27
N LEU A 43 -3.86 9.30 -17.09
CA LEU A 43 -4.72 9.90 -16.07
C LEU A 43 -5.21 11.30 -16.45
N GLN A 44 -4.43 12.09 -17.19
CA GLN A 44 -4.83 13.42 -17.66
C GLN A 44 -6.01 13.39 -18.65
N TRP A 45 -6.13 12.34 -19.46
CA TRP A 45 -7.21 12.20 -20.44
C TRP A 45 -8.51 11.69 -19.84
N LEU A 46 -8.49 11.24 -18.58
CA LEU A 46 -9.67 10.71 -17.91
C LEU A 46 -10.50 11.82 -17.25
N PRO A 47 -11.84 11.77 -17.36
CA PRO A 47 -12.72 12.53 -16.50
C PRO A 47 -12.41 12.23 -15.03
N VAL A 48 -12.53 13.23 -14.15
CA VAL A 48 -12.18 13.13 -12.72
C VAL A 48 -12.74 11.86 -12.07
N ARG A 49 -14.03 11.56 -12.28
CA ARG A 49 -14.68 10.36 -11.72
C ARG A 49 -14.02 9.03 -12.11
N LYS A 50 -13.39 8.96 -13.29
CA LYS A 50 -12.68 7.77 -13.76
C LYS A 50 -11.22 7.75 -13.33
N ARG A 51 -10.62 8.92 -13.08
CA ARG A 51 -9.23 9.05 -12.65
C ARG A 51 -8.99 8.35 -11.32
N ASP A 52 -9.90 8.53 -10.35
CA ASP A 52 -9.80 7.89 -9.04
C ASP A 52 -9.96 6.36 -9.13
N VAL A 53 -10.93 5.89 -9.92
CA VAL A 53 -11.16 4.44 -10.13
C VAL A 53 -9.97 3.79 -10.83
N THR A 54 -9.41 4.45 -11.85
CA THR A 54 -8.22 3.98 -12.55
C THR A 54 -7.01 3.99 -11.62
N MET A 55 -6.83 5.02 -10.80
CA MET A 55 -5.75 5.07 -9.82
C MET A 55 -5.84 3.93 -8.81
N GLU A 56 -7.02 3.70 -8.23
CA GLU A 56 -7.23 2.60 -7.28
C GLU A 56 -6.98 1.23 -7.95
N THR A 57 -7.31 1.09 -9.23
CA THR A 57 -6.99 -0.13 -10.01
C THR A 57 -5.48 -0.29 -10.20
N LEU A 58 -4.77 0.77 -10.59
CA LEU A 58 -3.31 0.75 -10.78
C LEU A 58 -2.57 0.44 -9.47
N LEU A 59 -3.13 0.85 -8.33
CA LEU A 59 -2.55 0.61 -7.00
C LEU A 59 -2.84 -0.77 -6.42
N GLN A 60 -3.70 -1.60 -7.03
CA GLN A 60 -4.03 -2.94 -6.50
C GLN A 60 -2.78 -3.78 -6.23
N LYS A 61 -1.85 -3.83 -7.19
CA LYS A 61 -0.59 -4.55 -7.03
C LYS A 61 0.27 -3.99 -5.90
N THR A 62 0.32 -2.67 -5.76
CA THR A 62 1.06 -2.01 -4.66
C THR A 62 0.47 -2.37 -3.29
N TYR A 63 -0.86 -2.43 -3.19
CA TYR A 63 -1.54 -2.89 -1.97
C TYR A 63 -1.19 -4.33 -1.65
N ASP A 64 -1.33 -5.24 -2.61
CA ASP A 64 -1.01 -6.67 -2.44
C ASP A 64 0.42 -6.89 -1.96
N GLU A 65 1.40 -6.26 -2.62
CA GLU A 65 2.81 -6.42 -2.28
C GLU A 65 3.10 -6.00 -0.84
N LEU A 66 2.59 -4.84 -0.42
CA LEU A 66 2.83 -4.34 0.94
C LEU A 66 2.08 -5.14 2.01
N ILE A 67 0.86 -5.61 1.71
CA ILE A 67 0.13 -6.54 2.60
C ILE A 67 0.97 -7.80 2.80
N VAL A 68 1.46 -8.42 1.73
CA VAL A 68 2.26 -9.64 1.79
C VAL A 68 3.56 -9.42 2.56
N GLU A 69 4.25 -8.28 2.36
CA GLU A 69 5.44 -7.92 3.11
C GLU A 69 5.16 -7.81 4.62
N MET A 70 4.10 -7.10 5.00
CA MET A 70 3.68 -6.96 6.41
C MET A 70 3.30 -8.31 7.03
N GLU A 71 2.52 -9.13 6.34
CA GLU A 71 2.13 -10.46 6.83
C GLU A 71 3.30 -11.42 6.98
N LYS A 72 4.27 -11.38 6.05
CA LYS A 72 5.50 -12.17 6.15
C LYS A 72 6.30 -11.75 7.37
N ALA A 73 6.47 -10.45 7.60
CA ALA A 73 7.14 -9.94 8.79
C ALA A 73 6.43 -10.38 10.08
N ILE A 74 5.10 -10.27 10.15
CA ILE A 74 4.29 -10.72 11.28
C ILE A 74 4.51 -12.22 11.55
N ARG A 75 4.51 -13.06 10.51
CA ARG A 75 4.72 -14.52 10.62
C ARG A 75 6.14 -14.88 11.07
N ALA A 76 7.17 -14.27 10.49
CA ALA A 76 8.56 -14.55 10.80
C ALA A 76 8.88 -14.34 12.30
N GLN A 77 8.33 -13.29 12.91
CA GLN A 77 8.52 -13.01 14.34
C GLN A 77 7.73 -13.95 15.25
N GLY A 78 6.60 -14.51 14.78
CA GLY A 78 5.82 -15.51 15.51
C GLY A 78 6.49 -16.88 15.58
N SER A 79 7.42 -17.16 14.67
CA SER A 79 8.17 -18.43 14.60
C SER A 79 9.45 -18.43 15.45
N GLN A 80 9.76 -17.34 16.14
CA GLN A 80 10.91 -17.21 17.06
C GLN A 80 10.52 -17.33 18.54
N ARG A 81 9.34 -17.89 18.85
CA ARG A 81 8.87 -18.19 20.22
C ARG A 81 8.77 -19.68 20.45
#